data_AF-A0A8X6GSQ5-F1
#
_entry.id   AF-A0A8X6GSQ5-F1
#
_cell.length_a   1.000
_cell.length_b   1.000
_cell.length_c   1.000
_cell.angle_alpha   90.00
_cell.angle_beta   90.00
_cell.angle_gamma   90.00
#
_symmetry.space_group_name_H-M   'P 1'
#
loop_
_entity.id
_entity.type
_entity.pdbx_description
1 polymer ?
#
loop_
_entity_poly.entity_id
_entity_poly.type
_entity_poly.pdbx_seq_one_letter_code
_entity_poly.pdbx_strand_id
1 'polypeptide(L)'
;MDIPVNIDMGMEKLEADFTFSEYDSELFRLFGLIDGNSVSLTLRGGLQGSGSNDIEGVIINLRGIFKEFDFGSWKPAEKATLKCTVAAHYYKLTIGSNELIEIDAENMIRKINGVDQMALLQAVLELTIRCPKVRDYLAIERLNGSDLNKEVTLTANLTSVTKETIEELDIADYVKAQEVLKDFFSPIIQKT
;
A
#
# COMPACT_ATOMS: atom_id res chain seq x y z
N MET A 1 2.39 -14.45 -29.39
CA MET A 1 2.44 -13.22 -28.58
C MET A 1 3.85 -12.68 -28.76
N ASP A 2 4.06 -11.66 -29.60
CA ASP A 2 5.37 -11.35 -30.23
C ASP A 2 6.24 -10.31 -29.50
N ILE A 3 5.71 -9.64 -28.48
CA ILE A 3 6.44 -8.61 -27.74
C ILE A 3 6.18 -8.82 -26.24
N PRO A 4 7.22 -9.00 -25.41
CA PRO A 4 7.04 -9.08 -23.97
C PRO A 4 6.60 -7.72 -23.44
N VAL A 5 5.44 -7.69 -22.78
CA VAL A 5 4.96 -6.54 -22.02
C VAL A 5 5.37 -6.74 -20.57
N ASN A 6 6.10 -5.78 -20.00
CA ASN A 6 6.43 -5.81 -18.58
C ASN A 6 5.16 -5.52 -17.77
N ILE A 7 4.73 -6.51 -17.00
CA ILE A 7 3.63 -6.40 -16.05
C ILE A 7 4.23 -5.94 -14.72
N ASP A 8 3.62 -4.94 -14.07
CA ASP A 8 4.02 -4.48 -12.74
C ASP A 8 3.74 -5.58 -11.72
N MET A 9 4.80 -6.21 -11.19
CA MET A 9 4.75 -7.25 -10.15
C MET A 9 4.95 -6.67 -8.75
N GLY A 10 4.81 -5.35 -8.61
CA GLY A 10 5.12 -4.61 -7.40
C GLY A 10 6.47 -3.91 -7.50
N MET A 11 6.75 -3.12 -6.46
CA MET A 11 7.96 -2.33 -6.37
C MET A 11 9.12 -3.16 -5.82
N GLU A 12 10.32 -2.91 -6.32
CA GLU A 12 11.54 -3.44 -5.69
C GLU A 12 11.77 -2.81 -4.33
N LYS A 13 12.68 -3.41 -3.56
CA LYS A 13 13.05 -2.93 -2.23
C LYS A 13 13.53 -1.48 -2.33
N LEU A 14 12.94 -0.60 -1.50
CA LEU A 14 13.35 0.78 -1.39
C LEU A 14 14.75 0.87 -0.74
N GLU A 15 15.74 1.26 -1.53
CA GLU A 15 17.10 1.54 -1.08
C GLU A 15 17.48 2.98 -1.49
N ALA A 16 18.18 3.68 -0.59
CA ALA A 16 18.65 5.05 -0.82
C ALA A 16 20.14 5.14 -0.50
N ASP A 17 20.92 5.64 -1.46
CA ASP A 17 22.36 5.82 -1.32
C ASP A 17 22.70 7.28 -1.05
N PHE A 18 23.45 7.52 0.02
CA PHE A 18 23.95 8.84 0.40
C PHE A 18 25.47 8.86 0.30
N THR A 19 26.04 9.97 -0.17
CA THR A 19 27.49 10.19 -0.15
C THR A 19 27.78 11.44 0.66
N PHE A 20 28.44 11.26 1.80
CA PHE A 20 28.94 12.33 2.64
C PHE A 20 30.39 12.64 2.28
N SER A 21 30.75 13.91 2.33
CA SER A 21 32.14 14.37 2.11
C SER A 21 32.97 14.39 3.41
N GLU A 22 32.35 14.06 4.54
CA GLU A 22 32.95 14.11 5.87
C GLU A 22 32.48 12.93 6.71
N TYR A 23 33.29 12.61 7.72
CA TYR A 23 33.05 11.52 8.67
C TYR A 23 32.44 12.07 9.94
N ASP A 24 31.12 11.90 10.12
CA ASP A 24 30.44 12.27 11.35
C ASP A 24 30.30 11.05 12.29
N SER A 25 30.76 11.20 13.53
CA SER A 25 30.62 10.18 14.58
C SER A 25 29.19 9.80 14.90
N GLU A 26 28.22 10.70 14.71
CA GLU A 26 26.80 10.42 14.97
C GLU A 26 26.21 9.46 13.93
N LEU A 27 26.67 9.51 12.68
CA LEU A 27 26.23 8.54 11.64
C LEU A 27 26.62 7.10 12.02
N PHE A 28 27.78 6.91 12.63
CA PHE A 28 28.24 5.59 13.05
C PHE A 28 27.46 5.03 14.24
N ARG A 29 26.91 5.89 15.11
CA ARG A 29 26.05 5.45 16.22
C ARG A 29 24.69 4.93 15.76
N LEU A 30 24.26 5.34 14.57
CA LEU A 30 22.99 4.92 13.97
C LEU A 30 23.10 3.60 13.21
N PHE A 31 24.32 3.04 13.09
CA PHE A 31 24.54 1.76 12.43
C PHE A 31 24.22 0.56 13.34
N GLY A 32 23.53 -0.45 12.78
CA GLY A 32 23.40 -1.76 13.43
C GLY A 32 22.61 -1.77 14.74
N LEU A 33 21.69 -0.81 14.91
CA LEU A 33 20.80 -0.77 16.08
C LEU A 33 19.92 -2.04 16.11
N ILE A 34 19.97 -2.77 17.23
CA ILE A 34 19.27 -4.06 17.43
C ILE A 34 17.75 -3.87 17.53
N ASP A 35 17.30 -2.72 18.04
CA ASP A 35 15.92 -2.50 18.48
C ASP A 35 15.04 -1.85 17.41
N GLY A 36 15.02 -2.39 16.19
CA GLY A 36 14.07 -1.97 15.14
C GLY A 36 14.00 -0.46 14.88
N ASN A 37 15.00 0.30 15.35
CA ASN A 37 14.88 1.73 15.51
C ASN A 37 15.26 2.35 14.17
N SER A 38 14.27 2.39 13.30
CA SER A 38 14.38 2.98 11.98
C SER A 38 14.76 4.44 12.12
N VAL A 39 15.87 4.83 11.50
CA VAL A 39 16.35 6.20 11.49
C VAL A 39 15.43 7.01 10.58
N SER A 40 14.89 8.10 11.12
CA SER A 40 14.19 9.11 10.34
C SER A 40 15.19 10.12 9.77
N LEU A 41 15.33 10.15 8.45
CA LEU A 41 16.11 11.11 7.70
C LEU A 41 15.17 12.10 7.01
N THR A 42 15.48 13.39 7.11
CA THR A 42 14.77 14.44 6.35
C THR A 42 15.78 15.20 5.52
N LEU A 43 15.69 15.04 4.21
CA LEU A 43 16.54 15.73 3.25
C LEU A 43 15.76 16.93 2.72
N ARG A 44 16.43 18.07 2.64
CA ARG A 44 15.85 19.31 2.10
C ARG A 44 16.75 19.81 1.00
N GLY A 45 16.16 20.09 -0.15
CA GLY A 45 16.81 20.68 -1.31
C GLY A 45 16.01 21.87 -1.82
N GLY A 46 16.65 22.72 -2.61
CA GLY A 46 15.97 23.72 -3.42
C GLY A 46 16.14 23.34 -4.88
N LEU A 47 15.04 23.25 -5.63
CA LEU A 47 15.06 23.12 -7.07
C LEU A 47 14.83 24.50 -7.68
N GLN A 48 15.72 24.92 -8.57
CA GLN A 48 15.52 26.12 -9.38
C GLN A 48 15.31 25.71 -10.84
N GLY A 49 14.20 26.13 -11.43
CA GLY A 49 13.94 25.95 -12.86
C GLY A 49 14.91 26.77 -13.69
N SER A 50 15.41 26.20 -14.79
CA SER A 50 16.32 26.91 -15.69
C SER A 50 15.57 28.06 -16.37
N GLY A 51 15.72 29.29 -15.85
CA GLY A 51 15.06 30.51 -16.33
C GLY A 51 14.03 31.15 -15.39
N SER A 52 13.72 30.53 -14.23
CA SER A 52 12.86 31.14 -13.21
C SER A 52 13.67 31.52 -11.95
N ASN A 53 13.31 32.66 -11.33
CA ASN A 53 13.85 33.04 -10.02
C ASN A 53 13.13 32.37 -8.85
N ASP A 54 12.06 31.62 -9.14
CA ASP A 54 11.34 30.85 -8.15
C ASP A 54 12.11 29.58 -7.77
N ILE A 55 12.36 29.44 -6.47
CA ILE A 55 13.01 28.27 -5.87
C ILE A 55 11.91 27.42 -5.23
N GLU A 56 11.76 26.20 -5.71
CA GLU A 56 10.84 25.23 -5.11
C GLU A 56 11.57 24.40 -4.06
N GLY A 57 11.02 24.37 -2.85
CA GLY A 57 11.56 23.54 -1.77
C GLY A 57 11.24 22.06 -2.01
N VAL A 58 12.26 21.22 -2.10
CA VAL A 58 12.15 19.77 -2.14
C VAL A 58 12.38 19.23 -0.74
N ILE A 59 11.43 18.48 -0.21
CA ILE A 59 11.54 17.81 1.09
C ILE A 59 11.35 16.32 0.86
N ILE A 60 12.32 15.53 1.29
CA ILE A 60 12.26 14.07 1.28
C ILE A 60 12.30 13.59 2.72
N ASN A 61 11.25 12.92 3.16
CA ASN A 61 11.21 12.23 4.44
C ASN A 61 11.42 10.73 4.18
N LEU A 62 12.46 10.18 4.78
CA LEU A 62 12.82 8.78 4.64
C LEU A 62 12.93 8.16 6.03
N ARG A 63 12.40 6.96 6.20
CA ARG A 63 12.57 6.17 7.42
C ARG A 63 13.12 4.81 7.04
N GLY A 64 14.23 4.41 7.64
CA GLY A 64 14.92 3.20 7.24
C GLY A 64 16.06 2.80 8.16
N ILE A 65 16.78 1.75 7.77
CA ILE A 65 17.91 1.20 8.51
C ILE A 65 19.17 1.35 7.66
N PHE A 66 20.26 1.83 8.25
CA PHE A 66 21.57 1.84 7.59
C PHE A 66 22.05 0.40 7.40
N LYS A 67 22.19 -0.01 6.14
CA LYS A 67 22.56 -1.37 5.74
C LYS A 67 24.07 -1.52 5.64
N GLU A 68 24.74 -0.53 5.05
CA GLU A 68 26.17 -0.59 4.77
C GLU A 68 26.80 0.81 4.83
N PHE A 69 28.04 0.86 5.31
CA PHE A 69 28.92 2.04 5.27
C PHE A 69 30.19 1.68 4.48
N ASP A 70 30.41 2.37 3.36
CA ASP A 70 31.61 2.28 2.55
C ASP A 70 32.50 3.52 2.82
N PHE A 71 33.66 3.25 3.43
CA PHE A 71 34.65 4.24 3.87
C PHE A 71 35.56 4.72 2.74
N GLY A 72 35.34 4.28 1.49
CA GLY A 72 36.12 4.70 0.34
C GLY A 72 37.64 4.51 0.54
N SER A 73 38.43 5.45 0.02
CA SER A 73 39.89 5.43 0.15
C SER A 73 40.41 6.62 0.96
N TRP A 74 41.16 6.34 2.03
CA TRP A 74 41.83 7.36 2.83
C TRP A 74 43.23 7.64 2.28
N LYS A 75 43.35 8.67 1.45
CA LYS A 75 44.64 9.14 0.94
C LYS A 75 44.93 10.56 1.42
N PRO A 76 46.19 10.88 1.75
CA PRO A 76 46.60 12.26 2.02
C PRO A 76 46.26 13.14 0.81
N ALA A 77 45.70 14.33 1.06
CA ALA A 77 45.25 15.31 0.04
C ALA A 77 44.04 14.92 -0.82
N GLU A 78 43.37 13.79 -0.55
CA GLU A 78 42.09 13.43 -1.18
C GLU A 78 40.94 13.65 -0.18
N LYS A 79 39.79 14.15 -0.64
CA LYS A 79 38.61 14.29 0.22
C LYS A 79 38.12 12.90 0.59
N ALA A 80 38.12 12.59 1.87
CA ALA A 80 37.61 11.31 2.35
C ALA A 80 36.09 11.30 2.19
N THR A 81 35.56 10.35 1.41
CA THR A 81 34.12 10.20 1.18
C THR A 81 33.58 9.05 2.02
N LEU A 82 32.33 9.15 2.44
CA LEU A 82 31.60 8.08 3.11
C LEU A 82 30.32 7.82 2.34
N LYS A 83 30.17 6.62 1.79
CA LYS A 83 28.92 6.18 1.16
C LYS A 83 28.10 5.37 2.15
N CYS A 84 26.82 5.68 2.25
CA CYS A 84 25.89 5.03 3.16
C CYS A 84 24.68 4.53 2.39
N THR A 85 24.38 3.24 2.49
CA THR A 85 23.18 2.66 1.91
C THR A 85 22.13 2.47 2.99
N VAL A 86 20.94 3.05 2.78
CA VAL A 86 19.80 2.95 3.70
C VAL A 86 18.70 2.12 3.04
N ALA A 87 18.30 1.05 3.72
CA ALA A 87 17.09 0.31 3.36
C ALA A 87 15.88 1.03 3.96
N ALA A 88 15.04 1.64 3.13
CA ALA A 88 13.90 2.43 3.55
C ALA A 88 12.62 1.59 3.63
N HIS A 89 11.80 1.86 4.65
CA HIS A 89 10.45 1.31 4.80
C HIS A 89 9.36 2.36 4.51
N TYR A 90 9.69 3.63 4.72
CA TYR A 90 8.83 4.77 4.39
C TYR A 90 9.59 5.81 3.58
N TYR A 91 8.96 6.29 2.52
CA TYR A 91 9.47 7.35 1.64
C TYR A 91 8.36 8.34 1.28
N LYS A 92 8.61 9.62 1.52
CA LYS A 92 7.72 10.71 1.12
C LYS A 92 8.50 11.82 0.44
N LEU A 93 8.05 12.22 -0.75
CA LEU A 93 8.58 13.33 -1.54
C LEU A 93 7.52 14.43 -1.65
N THR A 94 7.91 15.61 -1.18
CA THR A 94 7.13 16.85 -1.29
C THR A 94 7.95 17.87 -2.07
N ILE A 95 7.37 18.46 -3.11
CA ILE A 95 7.98 19.57 -3.87
C ILE A 95 7.05 20.77 -3.77
N GLY A 96 7.56 21.89 -3.25
CA GLY A 96 6.77 23.06 -2.91
C GLY A 96 5.70 22.73 -1.88
N SER A 97 4.43 22.80 -2.28
CA SER A 97 3.28 22.45 -1.45
C SER A 97 2.62 21.11 -1.85
N ASN A 98 3.17 20.42 -2.85
CA ASN A 98 2.55 19.22 -3.43
C ASN A 98 3.25 17.96 -2.96
N GLU A 99 2.48 17.03 -2.40
CA GLU A 99 2.95 15.68 -2.06
C GLU A 99 2.88 14.81 -3.32
N LEU A 100 4.03 14.52 -3.91
CA LEU A 100 4.12 13.82 -5.18
C LEU A 100 4.17 12.31 -5.01
N ILE A 101 4.90 11.83 -4.02
CA ILE A 101 5.10 10.40 -3.81
C ILE A 101 5.04 10.13 -2.31
N GLU A 102 4.19 9.18 -1.92
CA GLU A 102 4.19 8.58 -0.60
C GLU A 102 4.16 7.07 -0.76
N ILE A 103 5.18 6.41 -0.21
CA ILE A 103 5.30 4.96 -0.20
C ILE A 103 5.54 4.52 1.25
N ASP A 104 4.65 3.67 1.72
CA ASP A 104 4.75 2.99 3.01
C ASP A 104 4.63 1.49 2.77
N ALA A 105 5.74 0.79 2.98
CA ALA A 105 5.82 -0.65 2.77
C ALA A 105 5.10 -1.45 3.87
N GLU A 106 5.00 -0.93 5.08
CA GLU A 106 4.38 -1.63 6.22
C GLU A 106 2.85 -1.55 6.15
N ASN A 107 2.33 -0.38 5.77
CA ASN A 107 0.89 -0.13 5.66
C ASN A 107 0.33 -0.40 4.25
N MET A 108 1.15 -0.88 3.31
CA MET A 108 0.77 -1.07 1.90
C MET A 108 0.14 0.17 1.27
N ILE A 109 0.77 1.34 1.46
CA ILE A 109 0.31 2.60 0.85
C ILE A 109 1.26 3.00 -0.27
N ARG A 110 0.72 3.21 -1.47
CA ARG A 110 1.46 3.76 -2.62
C ARG A 110 0.62 4.86 -3.24
N LYS A 111 0.82 6.10 -2.79
CA LYS A 111 0.19 7.27 -3.38
C LYS A 111 1.15 7.94 -4.35
N ILE A 112 0.69 8.10 -5.58
CA ILE A 112 1.40 8.84 -6.63
C ILE A 112 0.52 10.02 -7.02
N ASN A 113 1.05 11.22 -6.86
CA ASN A 113 0.36 12.49 -7.13
C ASN A 113 -1.00 12.58 -6.41
N GLY A 114 -1.05 12.12 -5.16
CA GLY A 114 -2.26 12.07 -4.34
C GLY A 114 -3.24 10.92 -4.63
N VAL A 115 -3.03 10.12 -5.68
CA VAL A 115 -3.90 8.96 -6.00
C VAL A 115 -3.30 7.67 -5.44
N ASP A 116 -4.06 6.99 -4.58
CA ASP A 116 -3.69 5.69 -4.02
C ASP A 116 -3.81 4.58 -5.08
N GLN A 117 -2.68 3.97 -5.43
CA GLN A 117 -2.60 2.90 -6.41
C GLN A 117 -2.94 1.53 -5.80
N MET A 118 -2.78 1.36 -4.48
CA MET A 118 -3.07 0.10 -3.79
C MET A 118 -4.56 -0.07 -3.47
N ALA A 119 -5.29 1.03 -3.27
CA ALA A 119 -6.73 0.99 -3.02
C ALA A 119 -7.53 0.34 -4.18
N LEU A 120 -7.07 0.53 -5.43
CA LEU A 120 -7.67 -0.12 -6.60
C LEU A 120 -7.50 -1.64 -6.60
N LEU A 121 -6.39 -2.15 -6.05
CA LEU A 121 -6.11 -3.57 -5.91
C LEU A 121 -6.87 -4.20 -4.72
N GLN A 122 -6.95 -3.50 -3.59
CA GLN A 122 -7.67 -3.97 -2.40
C GLN A 122 -9.19 -4.08 -2.64
N ALA A 123 -9.78 -3.17 -3.42
CA ALA A 123 -11.20 -3.24 -3.78
C ALA A 123 -11.58 -4.50 -4.58
N VAL A 124 -10.62 -5.16 -5.23
CA VAL A 124 -10.85 -6.41 -5.98
C VAL A 124 -10.76 -7.64 -5.07
N LEU A 125 -10.04 -7.55 -3.94
CA LEU A 125 -9.81 -8.69 -3.05
C LEU A 125 -10.90 -8.83 -1.96
N GLU A 126 -11.55 -7.73 -1.57
CA GLU A 126 -12.56 -7.74 -0.51
C GLU A 126 -13.98 -7.62 -1.05
N LEU A 127 -14.76 -8.70 -0.89
CA LEU A 127 -16.19 -8.69 -1.20
C LEU A 127 -16.96 -7.98 -0.07
N THR A 128 -17.19 -6.68 -0.20
CA THR A 128 -17.93 -5.92 0.81
C THR A 128 -19.42 -6.26 0.79
N ILE A 129 -19.91 -6.91 1.85
CA ILE A 129 -21.33 -7.25 2.04
C ILE A 129 -22.04 -6.10 2.76
N ARG A 130 -23.03 -5.48 2.13
CA ARG A 130 -23.88 -4.45 2.79
C ARG A 130 -24.93 -5.09 3.69
N CYS A 131 -25.40 -4.36 4.71
CA CYS A 131 -26.52 -4.83 5.54
C CYS A 131 -27.79 -5.06 4.70
N PRO A 132 -28.50 -6.18 4.91
CA PRO A 132 -29.72 -6.50 4.16
C PRO A 132 -30.84 -5.53 4.54
N LYS A 133 -31.55 -5.00 3.52
CA LYS A 133 -32.76 -4.21 3.72
C LYS A 133 -33.99 -5.12 3.58
N VAL A 134 -35.13 -4.72 4.16
CA VAL A 134 -36.42 -5.43 4.00
C VAL A 134 -36.80 -5.61 2.52
N ARG A 135 -36.35 -4.69 1.65
CA ARG A 135 -36.47 -4.82 0.19
C ARG A 135 -35.78 -6.06 -0.37
N ASP A 136 -34.60 -6.40 0.15
CA ASP A 136 -33.78 -7.51 -0.33
C ASP A 136 -34.45 -8.84 0.05
N TYR A 137 -35.04 -8.94 1.24
CA TYR A 137 -35.88 -10.07 1.66
C TYR A 137 -37.12 -10.26 0.79
N LEU A 138 -37.88 -9.19 0.55
CA LEU A 138 -39.10 -9.26 -0.28
C LEU A 138 -38.79 -9.60 -1.75
N ALA A 139 -37.60 -9.23 -2.24
CA ALA A 139 -37.16 -9.61 -3.58
C ALA A 139 -36.94 -11.14 -3.69
N ILE A 140 -36.51 -11.79 -2.61
CA ILE A 140 -36.24 -13.24 -2.56
C ILE A 140 -37.53 -14.05 -2.42
N GLU A 141 -38.48 -13.60 -1.60
CA GLU A 141 -39.79 -14.27 -1.48
C GLU A 141 -40.58 -14.25 -2.80
N ARG A 142 -40.37 -13.23 -3.63
CA ARG A 142 -40.99 -13.12 -4.96
C ARG A 142 -40.31 -13.99 -6.02
N LEU A 143 -39.11 -14.50 -5.75
CA LEU A 143 -38.35 -15.38 -6.65
C LEU A 143 -38.71 -16.85 -6.37
N ASN A 144 -39.40 -17.48 -7.32
CA ASN A 144 -39.68 -18.92 -7.30
C ASN A 144 -38.46 -19.70 -7.80
N GLY A 145 -37.65 -20.23 -6.88
CA GLY A 145 -36.47 -21.05 -7.15
C GLY A 145 -36.07 -21.93 -5.95
N SER A 146 -35.09 -22.83 -6.16
CA SER A 146 -34.49 -23.63 -5.09
C SER A 146 -33.81 -22.74 -4.03
N ASP A 147 -33.70 -23.22 -2.80
CA ASP A 147 -33.13 -22.45 -1.68
C ASP A 147 -31.70 -21.95 -1.98
N LEU A 148 -30.90 -22.75 -2.69
CA LEU A 148 -29.56 -22.36 -3.14
C LEU A 148 -29.58 -21.17 -4.11
N ASN A 149 -30.53 -21.13 -5.06
CA ASN A 149 -30.63 -20.01 -6.01
C ASN A 149 -31.04 -18.71 -5.33
N LYS A 150 -31.86 -18.80 -4.27
CA LYS A 150 -32.25 -17.66 -3.44
C LYS A 150 -31.06 -17.11 -2.66
N GLU A 151 -30.23 -17.98 -2.08
CA GLU A 151 -29.00 -17.61 -1.39
C GLU A 151 -27.99 -16.94 -2.33
N VAL A 152 -27.72 -17.53 -3.50
CA VAL A 152 -26.80 -16.95 -4.49
C VAL A 152 -27.28 -15.58 -4.97
N THR A 153 -28.59 -15.43 -5.21
CA THR A 153 -29.18 -14.14 -5.64
C THR A 153 -29.14 -13.09 -4.53
N LEU A 154 -29.36 -13.50 -3.27
CA LEU A 154 -29.23 -12.62 -2.12
C LEU A 154 -27.78 -12.15 -1.96
N THR A 155 -26.82 -13.07 -1.99
CA THR A 155 -25.39 -12.76 -1.87
C THR A 155 -24.98 -11.77 -2.97
N ALA A 156 -25.35 -12.02 -4.22
CA ALA A 156 -25.12 -11.11 -5.35
C ALA A 156 -25.70 -9.69 -5.12
N ASN A 157 -26.95 -9.60 -4.65
CA ASN A 157 -27.61 -8.32 -4.36
C ASN A 157 -27.00 -7.55 -3.17
N LEU A 158 -26.38 -8.26 -2.22
CA LEU A 158 -25.72 -7.68 -1.06
C LEU A 158 -24.30 -7.21 -1.38
N THR A 159 -23.62 -7.88 -2.31
CA THR A 159 -22.24 -7.57 -2.71
C THR A 159 -22.18 -6.65 -3.92
N SER A 160 -23.34 -6.35 -4.55
CA SER A 160 -23.45 -5.56 -5.78
C SER A 160 -22.70 -6.19 -6.96
N VAL A 161 -22.56 -7.51 -6.95
CA VAL A 161 -21.91 -8.30 -8.00
C VAL A 161 -22.98 -9.10 -8.74
N THR A 162 -22.73 -9.47 -10.00
CA THR A 162 -23.72 -10.21 -10.79
C THR A 162 -23.77 -11.69 -10.36
N LYS A 163 -24.87 -12.37 -10.67
CA LYS A 163 -25.09 -13.77 -10.24
C LYS A 163 -23.99 -14.70 -10.77
N GLU A 164 -23.50 -14.41 -11.96
CA GLU A 164 -22.49 -15.18 -12.68
C GLU A 164 -21.16 -15.20 -11.92
N THR A 165 -20.75 -14.07 -11.34
CA THR A 165 -19.50 -13.98 -10.56
C THR A 165 -19.56 -14.76 -9.25
N ILE A 166 -20.76 -14.90 -8.66
CA ILE A 166 -20.95 -15.71 -7.44
C ILE A 166 -20.97 -17.21 -7.77
N GLU A 167 -21.45 -17.60 -8.95
CA GLU A 167 -21.42 -18.99 -9.42
C GLU A 167 -20.00 -19.48 -9.74
N GLU A 168 -19.08 -18.57 -10.06
CA GLU A 168 -17.65 -18.85 -10.32
C GLU A 168 -16.78 -18.86 -9.05
N LEU A 169 -17.35 -18.60 -7.86
CA LEU A 169 -16.61 -18.65 -6.59
C LEU A 169 -16.23 -20.07 -6.18
N ASP A 170 -15.04 -20.22 -5.61
CA ASP A 170 -14.62 -21.46 -4.97
C ASP A 170 -15.51 -21.80 -3.76
N ILE A 171 -15.74 -23.11 -3.55
CA ILE A 171 -16.62 -23.63 -2.49
C ILE A 171 -16.17 -23.13 -1.10
N ALA A 172 -14.86 -22.98 -0.88
CA ALA A 172 -14.31 -22.49 0.39
C ALA A 172 -14.72 -21.04 0.69
N ASP A 173 -14.77 -20.17 -0.33
CA ASP A 173 -15.14 -18.77 -0.17
C ASP A 173 -16.67 -18.60 -0.14
N TYR A 174 -17.42 -19.46 -0.84
CA TYR A 174 -18.87 -19.55 -0.70
C TYR A 174 -19.30 -19.91 0.72
N VAL A 175 -18.60 -20.83 1.40
CA VAL A 175 -18.89 -21.20 2.80
C VAL A 175 -18.68 -20.01 3.75
N LYS A 176 -17.59 -19.23 3.57
CA LYS A 176 -17.35 -18.02 4.38
C LYS A 176 -18.44 -16.97 4.17
N ALA A 177 -18.86 -16.76 2.93
CA ALA A 177 -19.98 -15.87 2.63
C ALA A 177 -21.29 -16.35 3.29
N GLN A 178 -21.52 -17.67 3.34
CA GLN A 178 -22.68 -18.25 3.99
C GLN A 178 -22.65 -18.11 5.52
N GLU A 179 -21.49 -18.25 6.17
CA GLU A 179 -21.35 -18.02 7.62
C GLU A 179 -21.66 -16.58 8.00
N VAL A 180 -21.07 -15.62 7.28
CA VAL A 180 -21.35 -14.19 7.47
C VAL A 180 -22.84 -13.90 7.25
N LEU A 181 -23.46 -14.52 6.24
CA LEU A 181 -24.89 -14.39 5.99
C LEU A 181 -25.72 -14.97 7.14
N LYS A 182 -25.38 -16.14 7.69
CA LYS A 182 -26.11 -16.74 8.84
C LYS A 182 -26.07 -15.84 10.08
N ASP A 183 -24.94 -15.18 10.33
CA ASP A 183 -24.82 -14.24 11.45
C ASP A 183 -25.77 -13.05 11.32
N PHE A 184 -26.03 -12.56 10.10
CA PHE A 184 -27.00 -11.50 9.84
C PHE A 184 -28.47 -11.92 10.08
N PHE A 185 -28.79 -13.21 9.97
CA PHE A 185 -30.15 -13.74 10.11
C PHE A 185 -30.45 -14.24 11.54
N SER A 186 -29.42 -14.53 12.33
CA SER A 186 -29.52 -14.98 13.72
C SER A 186 -30.42 -14.11 14.63
N PRO A 187 -30.47 -12.77 14.50
CA PRO A 187 -31.32 -11.93 15.35
C PRO A 187 -32.82 -12.00 15.05
N ILE A 188 -33.22 -12.44 13.85
CA ILE A 188 -34.62 -12.42 13.40
C ILE A 188 -35.37 -13.69 13.83
N ILE A 189 -34.66 -14.80 14.05
CA ILE A 189 -35.24 -16.12 14.35
C ILE A 189 -35.51 -16.31 15.86
N GLN A 190 -34.98 -15.45 16.75
CA GLN A 190 -35.13 -15.62 18.20
C GLN A 190 -36.41 -15.04 18.83
N LYS A 191 -37.39 -14.60 18.04
CA LYS A 191 -38.70 -14.20 18.58
C LYS A 191 -39.83 -14.81 17.77
N THR A 192 -40.14 -16.07 18.04
CA THR A 192 -41.49 -16.60 17.89
C THR A 192 -41.76 -17.55 19.05
#